data_AF-X1QC34-F1
#
_entry.id   AF-X1QC34-F1
#
_cell.length_a   1.000
_cell.length_b   1.000
_cell.length_c   1.000
_cell.angle_alpha   90.00
_cell.angle_beta   90.00
_cell.angle_gamma   90.00
#
_symmetry.space_group_name_H-M   'P 1'
#
loop_
_entity.id
_entity.type
_entity.pdbx_description
1 polymer ?
#
loop_
_entity_poly.entity_id
_entity_poly.type
_entity_poly.pdbx_seq_one_letter_code
_entity_poly.pdbx_strand_id
1 'polypeptide(L)' 'RKVKSKKRLITGYDLIEQFGLEPGPDFKTILEAVEKAYIEGIVKNKNQALQFVKKIIVELR' A
#
# COMPACT_ATOMS: atom_id res chain seq x y z
N ARG A 1 2.95 0.62 19.63
CA ARG A 1 1.77 0.01 20.30
C ARG A 1 0.52 0.39 19.48
N LYS A 2 -0.20 -0.63 18.99
CA LYS A 2 -1.57 -0.68 18.39
C LYS A 2 -2.02 0.43 17.40
N VAL A 3 -2.14 -0.06 16.15
CA VAL A 3 -2.96 0.39 15.03
C VAL A 3 -4.35 0.86 15.45
N LYS A 4 -4.71 2.10 15.11
CA LYS A 4 -6.10 2.52 14.85
C LYS A 4 -6.06 3.98 14.41
N SER A 5 -6.39 4.25 13.16
CA SER A 5 -7.27 5.35 12.75
C SER A 5 -7.31 5.48 11.24
N LYS A 6 -8.55 5.53 10.73
CA LYS A 6 -8.94 5.95 9.38
C LYS A 6 -8.77 4.92 8.27
N LYS A 7 -9.57 3.85 8.29
CA LYS A 7 -10.09 3.11 7.09
C LYS A 7 -9.11 2.92 5.90
N ARG A 8 -7.80 2.80 6.14
CA ARG A 8 -6.81 2.53 5.09
C ARG A 8 -6.91 1.05 4.76
N LEU A 9 -6.99 0.74 3.47
CA LEU A 9 -7.14 -0.63 3.00
C LEU A 9 -5.97 -1.50 3.45
N ILE A 10 -4.75 -0.97 3.36
CA ILE A 10 -3.53 -1.63 3.80
C ILE A 10 -2.73 -0.68 4.67
N THR A 11 -1.98 -1.24 5.61
CA THR A 11 -0.99 -0.50 6.40
C THR A 11 0.40 -0.81 5.87
N GLY A 12 1.36 0.03 6.24
CA GLY A 12 2.75 -0.27 5.97
C GLY A 12 3.17 -1.66 6.48
N TYR A 13 2.67 -2.10 7.62
CA TYR A 13 2.97 -3.45 8.12
C TYR A 13 2.58 -4.58 7.13
N ASP A 14 1.46 -4.41 6.41
CA ASP A 14 1.02 -5.35 5.37
C ASP A 14 2.03 -5.45 4.22
N LEU A 15 2.72 -4.35 3.91
CA LEU A 15 3.75 -4.31 2.87
C LEU A 15 5.02 -5.06 3.29
N ILE A 16 5.41 -4.96 4.56
CA ILE A 16 6.52 -5.74 5.11
C ILE A 16 6.17 -7.23 5.12
N GLU A 17 4.98 -7.60 5.62
CA GLU A 17 4.60 -9.02 5.71
C GLU A 17 4.36 -9.68 4.35
N GLN A 18 3.71 -8.99 3.40
CA GLN A 18 3.34 -9.59 2.11
C GLN A 18 4.41 -9.46 1.03
N PHE A 19 5.20 -8.38 1.05
CA PHE A 19 6.20 -8.09 0.01
C PHE A 19 7.64 -8.12 0.52
N GLY A 20 7.86 -8.25 1.84
CA GLY A 20 9.21 -8.23 2.42
C GLY A 20 9.92 -6.89 2.23
N LEU A 21 9.16 -5.81 1.98
CA LEU A 21 9.73 -4.48 1.75
C LEU A 21 10.25 -3.90 3.07
N GLU A 22 11.45 -3.34 3.03
CA GLU A 22 12.02 -2.63 4.18
C GLU A 22 11.35 -1.27 4.35
N PRO A 23 11.07 -0.84 5.61
CA PRO A 23 10.48 0.46 5.88
C PRO A 23 11.46 1.58 5.47
N GLY A 24 11.20 2.21 4.33
CA GLY A 24 12.04 3.24 3.73
C GLY A 24 11.26 4.32 2.98
N PRO A 25 11.95 5.19 2.21
CA PRO A 25 11.29 6.25 1.43
C PRO A 25 10.30 5.70 0.39
N ASP A 26 10.59 4.54 -0.19
CA ASP A 26 9.71 3.85 -1.16
C ASP A 26 8.34 3.53 -0.58
N PHE A 27 8.29 3.24 0.72
CA PHE A 27 7.07 2.93 1.44
C PHE A 27 6.08 4.09 1.44
N LYS A 28 6.61 5.31 1.60
CA LYS A 28 5.81 6.53 1.55
C LYS A 28 5.25 6.73 0.15
N THR A 29 6.08 6.55 -0.88
CA THR A 29 5.67 6.61 -2.29
C THR A 29 4.56 5.61 -2.61
N ILE A 30 4.72 4.36 -2.16
CA ILE A 30 3.72 3.29 -2.37
C ILE A 30 2.42 3.62 -1.63
N LEU A 31 2.49 4.05 -0.37
CA LEU A 31 1.29 4.39 0.41
C LEU A 31 0.56 5.61 -0.18
N GLU A 32 1.28 6.64 -0.65
CA GLU A 32 0.69 7.78 -1.34
C GLU A 32 0.03 7.37 -2.67
N ALA A 33 0.67 6.48 -3.45
CA ALA A 33 0.11 5.97 -4.69
C ALA A 33 -1.17 5.13 -4.45
N VAL A 34 -1.16 4.26 -3.43
CA VAL A 34 -2.34 3.49 -3.01
C VAL A 34 -3.45 4.41 -2.50
N GLU A 35 -3.12 5.48 -1.77
CA GLU A 35 -4.09 6.45 -1.28
C GLU A 35 -4.72 7.24 -2.43
N LYS A 36 -3.94 7.65 -3.45
CA LYS A 36 -4.46 8.20 -4.71
C LYS A 36 -5.42 7.23 -5.41
N ALA A 37 -4.98 5.99 -5.63
CA ALA A 37 -5.80 4.97 -6.25
C ALA A 37 -7.10 4.69 -5.47
N TYR A 38 -7.07 4.84 -4.14
CA TYR A 38 -8.25 4.70 -3.29
C TYR A 38 -9.22 5.87 -3.50
N ILE A 39 -8.70 7.10 -3.57
CA ILE A 39 -9.48 8.31 -3.82
C ILE A 39 -10.10 8.27 -5.23
N GLU A 40 -9.35 7.81 -6.22
CA GLU A 40 -9.84 7.61 -7.60
C GLU A 40 -10.82 6.43 -7.72
N GLY A 41 -10.96 5.61 -6.67
CA GLY A 41 -11.84 4.45 -6.67
C GLY A 41 -11.31 3.24 -7.46
N ILE A 42 -10.03 3.27 -7.84
CA ILE A 42 -9.31 2.18 -8.51
C ILE A 42 -9.11 1.02 -7.53
N VAL A 43 -8.80 1.31 -6.26
CA VAL A 43 -8.71 0.30 -5.20
C VAL A 43 -9.78 0.56 -4.15
N LYS A 44 -10.54 -0.47 -3.77
CA LYS A 44 -11.61 -0.35 -2.74
C LYS A 44 -11.51 -1.36 -1.61
N ASN A 45 -10.62 -2.35 -1.75
CA ASN A 45 -10.46 -3.46 -0.81
C ASN A 45 -8.98 -3.76 -0.57
N LYS A 46 -8.67 -4.42 0.55
CA LYS A 46 -7.31 -4.90 0.90
C LYS A 46 -6.60 -5.56 -0.29
N ASN A 47 -7.30 -6.50 -0.92
CA ASN A 47 -6.75 -7.31 -2.01
C ASN A 47 -6.40 -6.46 -3.25
N GLN A 48 -7.23 -5.46 -3.56
CA GLN A 48 -6.96 -4.53 -4.66
C GLN A 48 -5.77 -3.63 -4.36
N ALA A 49 -5.66 -3.14 -3.11
CA ALA A 49 -4.51 -2.36 -2.69
C ALA A 49 -3.21 -3.17 -2.80
N LEU A 50 -3.20 -4.43 -2.34
CA LEU A 50 -2.06 -5.35 -2.51
C LEU A 50 -1.70 -5.56 -3.98
N GLN A 51 -2.68 -5.80 -4.86
CA GLN A 51 -2.40 -5.90 -6.30
C GLN A 51 -1.84 -4.61 -6.91
N PHE A 52 -2.33 -3.45 -6.46
CA PHE A 52 -1.85 -2.15 -6.93
C PHE A 52 -0.41 -1.92 -6.52
N VAL A 53 -0.06 -2.24 -5.27
CA VAL A 53 1.33 -2.21 -4.79
C VAL A 53 2.21 -3.12 -5.62
N LYS A 54 1.77 -4.36 -5.87
CA LYS A 54 2.52 -5.31 -6.71
C LYS A 54 2.79 -4.73 -8.10
N LYS A 55 1.81 -4.06 -8.72
CA LYS A 55 1.99 -3.38 -10.01
C LYS A 55 3.03 -2.26 -9.92
N ILE A 56 2.95 -1.40 -8.90
CA ILE A 56 3.92 -0.31 -8.69
C ILE A 56 5.35 -0.87 -8.56
N ILE A 57 5.55 -1.91 -7.76
CA ILE A 57 6.86 -2.55 -7.57
C ILE A 57 7.39 -3.13 -8.89
N VAL A 58 6.51 -3.76 -9.69
CA VAL A 58 6.88 -4.31 -11.00
C VAL A 58 7.22 -3.21 -12.00
N GLU A 59 6.54 -2.07 -11.96
CA GLU A 59 6.76 -0.94 -12.88
C GLU A 59 7.97 -0.08 -12.48
N LEU A 60 8.38 -0.12 -11.21
CA LEU A 60 9.61 0.51 -10.70
C LEU A 60 10.88 -0.31 -10.99
N ARG A 61 10.74 -1.50 -11.57
CA ARG A 61 11.84 -2.45 -11.83
C ARG A 61 12.22 -2.47 -13.30
#